data_AF-A0A3D4ZMN8-F1
#
_entry.id   AF-A0A3D4ZMN8-F1
#
_cell.length_a   1.000
_cell.length_b   1.000
_cell.length_c   1.000
_cell.angle_alpha   90.00
_cell.angle_beta   90.00
_cell.angle_gamma   90.00
#
_symmetry.space_group_name_H-M   'P 1'
#
loop_
_entity.id
_entity.type
_entity.pdbx_description
1 polymer ?
#
loop_
_entity_poly.entity_id
_entity_poly.type
_entity_poly.pdbx_seq_one_letter_code
_entity_poly.pdbx_strand_id
1 'polypeptide(L)'
;MREFNYSAIREQKWDSDILGLVAAIYKEAGKQELYLKQKPEALEKLVEIAKVQSTEASNAIEGIVTTSTRIKQLVEEKTTPRNRDEQEIAGYRDALNIIHESFDAIPITRNYILQLHKIMYSHMNNPMAGQTKNVQNYISARYPDGHTEILFTPLAPFETPEALDRICEEYNRVIGNYEIEPLIAIPVFIHDFLCIHPFNDGNGRMSR
;
A
#
# COMPACT_ATOMS: atom_id res chain seq x y z
N MET A 1 12.20 -4.84 22.15
CA MET A 1 11.74 -3.96 21.05
C MET A 1 12.26 -4.56 19.76
N ARG A 2 11.43 -4.75 18.72
CA ARG A 2 11.95 -5.15 17.41
C ARG A 2 12.83 -4.01 16.89
N GLU A 3 14.02 -4.36 16.40
CA GLU A 3 14.99 -3.43 15.83
C GLU A 3 14.73 -3.34 14.32
N PHE A 4 14.32 -2.17 13.86
CA PHE A 4 14.24 -1.86 12.43
C PHE A 4 15.58 -1.24 12.05
N ASN A 5 16.38 -1.94 11.25
CA ASN A 5 17.70 -1.49 10.83
C ASN A 5 17.85 -1.73 9.33
N TYR A 6 17.45 -0.75 8.54
CA TYR A 6 17.47 -0.90 7.08
C TYR A 6 18.89 -0.74 6.53
N SER A 7 19.81 -0.10 7.27
CA SER A 7 21.22 -0.03 6.84
C SER A 7 21.88 -1.40 6.77
N ALA A 8 21.45 -2.38 7.58
CA ALA A 8 21.97 -3.74 7.51
C ALA A 8 21.76 -4.40 6.13
N ILE A 9 20.79 -3.91 5.34
CA ILE A 9 20.53 -4.37 3.98
C ILE A 9 21.73 -4.14 3.05
N ARG A 10 22.53 -3.08 3.29
CA ARG A 10 23.69 -2.75 2.42
C ARG A 10 24.80 -3.80 2.48
N GLU A 11 24.86 -4.54 3.59
CA GLU A 11 25.85 -5.60 3.80
C GLU A 11 25.40 -6.94 3.18
N GLN A 12 24.16 -7.00 2.68
CA GLN A 12 23.61 -8.20 2.05
C GLN A 12 24.08 -8.34 0.60
N LYS A 13 24.23 -9.59 0.17
CA LYS A 13 24.52 -9.93 -1.23
C LYS A 13 23.22 -10.25 -1.96
N TRP A 14 23.11 -9.76 -3.18
CA TRP A 14 21.98 -10.01 -4.08
C TRP A 14 22.44 -10.90 -5.23
N ASP A 15 21.61 -11.86 -5.60
CA ASP A 15 21.89 -12.70 -6.76
C ASP A 15 21.66 -11.94 -8.08
N SER A 16 22.10 -12.55 -9.18
CA SER A 16 21.96 -11.96 -10.51
C SER A 16 20.50 -11.83 -10.95
N ASP A 17 19.59 -12.61 -10.37
CA ASP A 17 18.17 -12.56 -10.73
C ASP A 17 17.52 -11.29 -10.17
N ILE A 18 17.73 -10.98 -8.89
CA ILE A 18 17.25 -9.75 -8.25
C ILE A 18 17.87 -8.52 -8.90
N LEU A 19 19.19 -8.53 -9.11
CA LEU A 19 19.87 -7.41 -9.78
C LEU A 19 19.39 -7.25 -11.23
N GLY A 20 19.09 -8.35 -11.92
CA GLY A 20 18.50 -8.35 -13.25
C GLY A 20 17.10 -7.73 -13.28
N LEU A 21 16.26 -8.01 -12.29
CA LEU A 21 14.92 -7.41 -12.14
C LEU A 21 15.00 -5.90 -11.89
N VAL A 22 15.86 -5.46 -10.96
CA VAL A 22 16.10 -4.03 -10.69
C VAL A 22 16.54 -3.31 -11.97
N ALA A 23 17.53 -3.86 -12.68
CA ALA A 23 18.01 -3.29 -13.94
C ALA A 23 16.92 -3.25 -15.02
N ALA A 24 16.06 -4.28 -15.12
CA ALA A 24 14.95 -4.31 -16.05
C ALA A 24 13.90 -3.24 -15.74
N ILE A 25 13.53 -3.07 -14.46
CA ILE A 25 12.58 -2.04 -14.03
C ILE A 25 13.09 -0.65 -14.41
N TYR A 26 14.35 -0.33 -14.09
CA TYR A 26 14.92 0.97 -14.44
C TYR A 26 15.05 1.19 -15.94
N LYS A 27 15.35 0.14 -16.71
CA LYS A 27 15.38 0.21 -18.18
C LYS A 27 14.01 0.55 -18.75
N GLU A 28 12.94 -0.08 -18.27
CA GLU A 28 11.59 0.21 -18.75
C GLU A 28 11.09 1.58 -18.27
N ALA A 29 11.42 2.00 -17.04
CA ALA A 29 11.14 3.34 -16.54
C ALA A 29 11.80 4.43 -17.43
N GLY A 30 13.08 4.26 -17.79
CA GLY A 30 13.76 5.18 -18.70
C GLY A 30 13.15 5.25 -20.10
N LYS A 31 12.63 4.13 -20.63
CA LYS A 31 11.89 4.14 -21.91
C LYS A 31 10.56 4.87 -21.78
N GLN A 32 9.88 4.74 -20.64
CA GLN A 32 8.59 5.41 -20.39
C GLN A 32 8.72 6.94 -20.47
N GLU A 33 9.82 7.52 -20.00
CA GLU A 33 10.09 8.96 -20.14
C GLU A 33 10.11 9.45 -21.59
N LEU A 34 10.57 8.60 -22.52
CA LEU A 34 10.54 8.92 -23.94
C LEU A 34 9.12 8.87 -24.49
N TYR A 35 8.31 7.89 -24.07
CA TYR A 35 6.91 7.77 -24.46
C TYR A 35 6.05 8.91 -23.92
N LEU A 36 6.30 9.37 -22.69
CA LEU A 36 5.66 10.56 -22.10
C LEU A 36 5.77 11.78 -23.03
N LYS A 37 6.95 11.98 -23.63
CA LYS A 37 7.20 13.11 -24.55
C LYS A 37 6.57 12.93 -25.92
N GLN A 38 6.48 11.70 -26.42
CA GLN A 38 6.04 11.42 -27.79
C GLN A 38 4.53 11.18 -27.93
N LYS A 39 3.89 10.58 -26.92
CA LYS A 39 2.48 10.14 -26.96
C LYS A 39 1.79 10.33 -25.60
N PRO A 40 1.68 11.57 -25.09
CA PRO A 40 1.10 11.83 -23.77
C PRO A 40 -0.33 11.29 -23.61
N GLU A 41 -1.21 11.53 -24.59
CA GLU A 41 -2.62 11.06 -24.55
C GLU A 41 -2.74 9.53 -24.43
N ALA A 42 -1.87 8.79 -25.10
CA ALA A 42 -1.89 7.33 -25.04
C ALA A 42 -1.48 6.83 -23.65
N LEU A 43 -0.53 7.52 -23.00
CA LEU A 43 -0.06 7.15 -21.68
C LEU A 43 -1.04 7.57 -20.59
N GLU A 44 -1.67 8.73 -20.70
CA GLU A 44 -2.76 9.15 -19.82
C GLU A 44 -3.87 8.10 -19.80
N LYS A 45 -4.28 7.62 -20.98
CA LYS A 45 -5.26 6.53 -21.09
C LYS A 45 -4.79 5.23 -20.43
N LEU A 46 -3.49 4.89 -20.53
CA LEU A 46 -2.96 3.71 -19.85
C LEU A 46 -2.96 3.88 -18.33
N VAL A 47 -2.68 5.08 -17.82
CA VAL A 47 -2.77 5.40 -16.39
C VAL A 47 -4.20 5.25 -15.90
N GLU A 48 -5.19 5.74 -16.63
CA GLU A 48 -6.61 5.55 -16.29
C GLU A 48 -6.98 4.06 -16.20
N ILE A 49 -6.55 3.26 -17.18
CA ILE A 49 -6.78 1.80 -17.16
C ILE A 49 -6.09 1.16 -15.95
N ALA A 50 -4.84 1.54 -15.67
CA ALA A 50 -4.07 1.01 -14.55
C ALA A 50 -4.70 1.36 -13.20
N LYS A 51 -5.24 2.58 -13.03
CA LYS A 51 -5.96 2.99 -11.82
C LYS A 51 -7.21 2.16 -11.59
N VAL A 52 -7.98 1.89 -12.64
CA VAL A 52 -9.16 0.99 -12.59
C VAL A 52 -8.75 -0.42 -12.16
N GLN A 53 -7.74 -0.99 -12.81
CA GLN A 53 -7.27 -2.34 -12.53
C GLN A 53 -6.66 -2.47 -11.13
N SER A 54 -5.88 -1.48 -10.69
CA SER A 54 -5.29 -1.43 -9.34
C SER A 54 -6.38 -1.36 -8.28
N THR A 55 -7.40 -0.52 -8.48
CA THR A 55 -8.55 -0.41 -7.57
C THR A 55 -9.31 -1.74 -7.48
N GLU A 56 -9.60 -2.38 -8.61
CA GLU A 56 -10.28 -3.68 -8.65
C GLU A 56 -9.47 -4.78 -7.95
N ALA A 57 -8.22 -4.97 -8.37
CA ALA A 57 -7.38 -6.05 -7.90
C ALA A 57 -7.04 -5.93 -6.41
N SER A 58 -6.68 -4.73 -5.94
CA SER A 58 -6.34 -4.50 -4.55
C SER A 58 -7.53 -4.75 -3.61
N ASN A 59 -8.74 -4.34 -3.99
CA ASN A 59 -9.94 -4.61 -3.20
C ASN A 59 -10.36 -6.09 -3.28
N ALA A 60 -10.25 -6.73 -4.45
CA ALA A 60 -10.60 -8.13 -4.63
C ALA A 60 -9.75 -9.09 -3.79
N ILE A 61 -8.48 -8.76 -3.53
CA ILE A 61 -7.61 -9.53 -2.61
C ILE A 61 -8.21 -9.60 -1.20
N GLU A 62 -8.88 -8.54 -0.75
CA GLU A 62 -9.55 -8.47 0.56
C GLU A 62 -11.00 -9.02 0.50
N GLY A 63 -11.42 -9.60 -0.63
CA GLY A 63 -12.78 -10.08 -0.84
C GLY A 63 -13.82 -8.99 -1.11
N ILE A 64 -13.39 -7.74 -1.35
CA ILE A 64 -14.25 -6.60 -1.64
C ILE A 64 -14.48 -6.55 -3.15
N VAL A 65 -15.69 -6.86 -3.60
CA VAL A 65 -15.96 -7.07 -5.03
C VAL A 65 -17.27 -6.40 -5.49
N THR A 66 -17.26 -5.92 -6.73
CA THR A 66 -18.47 -5.54 -7.47
C THR A 66 -18.24 -5.86 -8.95
N THR A 67 -19.21 -5.57 -9.80
CA THR A 67 -19.05 -5.80 -11.26
C THR A 67 -18.03 -4.83 -11.86
N SER A 68 -17.27 -5.25 -12.88
CA SER A 68 -16.28 -4.37 -13.52
C SER A 68 -16.91 -3.09 -14.11
N THR A 69 -18.17 -3.13 -14.55
CA THR A 69 -18.94 -1.93 -14.94
C THR A 69 -19.11 -0.96 -13.77
N ARG A 70 -19.42 -1.47 -12.58
CA ARG A 70 -19.54 -0.65 -11.36
C ARG A 70 -18.18 -0.11 -10.91
N ILE A 71 -17.12 -0.93 -10.92
CA ILE A 71 -15.75 -0.47 -10.64
C ILE A 71 -15.41 0.73 -11.52
N LYS A 72 -15.58 0.60 -12.84
CA LYS A 72 -15.26 1.68 -13.77
C LYS A 72 -16.07 2.96 -13.49
N GLN A 73 -17.37 2.82 -13.24
CA GLN A 73 -18.22 3.97 -12.90
C GLN A 73 -17.82 4.64 -11.59
N LEU A 74 -17.39 3.86 -10.59
CA LEU A 74 -16.91 4.39 -9.31
C LEU A 74 -15.56 5.09 -9.50
N VAL A 75 -14.61 4.48 -10.20
CA VAL A 75 -13.29 5.07 -10.45
C VAL A 75 -13.38 6.37 -11.26
N GLU A 76 -14.31 6.43 -12.23
CA GLU A 76 -14.60 7.64 -13.01
C GLU A 76 -15.53 8.66 -12.30
N GLU A 77 -15.92 8.41 -11.05
CA GLU A 77 -16.82 9.25 -10.25
C GLU A 77 -18.20 9.53 -10.89
N LYS A 78 -18.64 8.66 -11.80
CA LYS A 78 -19.93 8.79 -12.52
C LYS A 78 -21.12 8.27 -11.72
N THR A 79 -20.89 7.80 -10.49
CA THR A 79 -21.91 7.17 -9.66
C THR A 79 -21.55 7.24 -8.19
N THR A 80 -22.56 7.11 -7.33
CA THR A 80 -22.37 6.95 -5.90
C THR A 80 -22.30 5.47 -5.50
N PRO A 81 -21.58 5.13 -4.42
CA PRO A 81 -21.59 3.80 -3.82
C PRO A 81 -22.99 3.38 -3.36
N ARG A 82 -23.35 2.12 -3.58
CA ARG A 82 -24.66 1.56 -3.23
C ARG A 82 -24.65 0.66 -2.00
N ASN A 83 -23.48 0.11 -1.67
CA ASN A 83 -23.29 -0.84 -0.58
C ASN A 83 -21.90 -0.63 0.04
N ARG A 84 -21.62 -1.42 1.08
CA ARG A 84 -20.35 -1.35 1.82
C ARG A 84 -19.14 -1.56 0.90
N ASP A 85 -19.15 -2.58 0.07
CA ASP A 85 -18.01 -2.90 -0.81
C ASP A 85 -17.71 -1.74 -1.77
N GLU A 86 -18.76 -1.15 -2.36
CA GLU A 86 -18.60 0.02 -3.23
C GLU A 86 -18.13 1.27 -2.48
N GLN A 87 -18.46 1.43 -1.19
CA GLN A 87 -17.94 2.51 -0.35
C GLN A 87 -16.44 2.33 -0.10
N GLU A 88 -16.03 1.10 0.18
CA GLU A 88 -14.62 0.73 0.37
C GLU A 88 -13.80 0.92 -0.92
N ILE A 89 -14.36 0.52 -2.06
CA ILE A 89 -13.78 0.75 -3.38
C ILE A 89 -13.63 2.25 -3.67
N ALA A 90 -14.66 3.05 -3.38
CA ALA A 90 -14.63 4.49 -3.60
C ALA A 90 -13.59 5.20 -2.73
N GLY A 91 -13.47 4.81 -1.46
CA GLY A 91 -12.45 5.36 -0.57
C GLY A 91 -11.03 4.97 -0.99
N TYR A 92 -10.82 3.72 -1.41
CA TYR A 92 -9.54 3.28 -1.97
C TYR A 92 -9.15 4.09 -3.22
N ARG A 93 -10.11 4.29 -4.15
CA ARG A 93 -9.93 5.16 -5.33
C ARG A 93 -9.46 6.56 -4.91
N ASP A 94 -10.09 7.17 -3.91
CA ASP A 94 -9.74 8.53 -3.47
C ASP A 94 -8.32 8.61 -2.92
N ALA A 95 -7.93 7.65 -2.08
CA ALA A 95 -6.57 7.57 -1.56
C ALA A 95 -5.54 7.37 -2.69
N LEU A 96 -5.83 6.46 -3.63
CA LEU A 96 -4.96 6.18 -4.78
C LEU A 96 -4.82 7.39 -5.71
N ASN A 97 -5.91 8.14 -5.94
CA ASN A 97 -5.87 9.36 -6.75
C ASN A 97 -4.97 10.43 -6.11
N ILE A 98 -5.10 10.66 -4.80
CA ILE A 98 -4.24 11.60 -4.07
C ILE A 98 -2.77 11.22 -4.17
N ILE A 99 -2.45 9.93 -4.04
CA ILE A 99 -1.07 9.45 -4.21
C ILE A 99 -0.59 9.75 -5.63
N HIS A 100 -1.34 9.38 -6.67
CA HIS A 100 -0.91 9.62 -8.05
C HIS A 100 -0.75 11.11 -8.39
N GLU A 101 -1.55 11.99 -7.80
CA GLU A 101 -1.52 13.43 -8.07
C GLU A 101 -0.46 14.17 -7.26
N SER A 102 -0.06 13.65 -6.10
CA SER A 102 0.73 14.38 -5.12
C SER A 102 1.85 13.57 -4.46
N PHE A 103 2.27 12.43 -5.01
CA PHE A 103 3.28 11.56 -4.39
C PHE A 103 4.57 12.30 -4.01
N ASP A 104 5.05 13.24 -4.84
CA ASP A 104 6.25 14.04 -4.57
C ASP A 104 6.13 14.92 -3.31
N ALA A 105 4.91 15.24 -2.90
CA ALA A 105 4.60 16.07 -1.73
C ALA A 105 4.13 15.26 -0.51
N ILE A 106 4.08 13.93 -0.61
CA ILE A 106 3.62 13.03 0.46
C ILE A 106 4.85 12.36 1.09
N PRO A 107 5.39 12.89 2.20
CA PRO A 107 6.48 12.24 2.89
C PRO A 107 5.99 10.96 3.60
N ILE A 108 6.81 9.92 3.59
CA ILE A 108 6.53 8.67 4.30
C ILE A 108 6.68 8.93 5.80
N THR A 109 5.55 9.18 6.46
CA THR A 109 5.47 9.41 7.91
C THR A 109 4.20 8.77 8.43
N ARG A 110 4.17 8.45 9.73
CA ARG A 110 2.94 7.96 10.38
C ARG A 110 1.74 8.85 10.09
N ASN A 111 1.89 10.17 10.18
CA ASN A 111 0.76 11.09 10.02
C ASN A 111 0.14 11.03 8.61
N TYR A 112 0.95 10.91 7.56
CA TYR A 112 0.42 10.75 6.19
C TYR A 112 -0.20 9.36 5.99
N ILE A 113 0.40 8.31 6.56
CA ILE A 113 -0.18 6.95 6.56
C ILE A 113 -1.56 6.93 7.23
N LEU A 114 -1.71 7.58 8.39
CA LEU A 114 -3.00 7.70 9.08
C LEU A 114 -4.01 8.53 8.28
N GLN A 115 -3.58 9.62 7.62
CA GLN A 115 -4.45 10.43 6.77
C GLN A 115 -4.94 9.67 5.54
N LEU A 116 -4.06 8.95 4.84
CA LEU A 116 -4.43 8.12 3.70
C LEU A 116 -5.39 7.01 4.11
N HIS A 117 -5.16 6.36 5.27
CA HIS A 117 -6.12 5.39 5.80
C HIS A 117 -7.47 6.05 6.13
N LYS A 118 -7.49 7.29 6.64
CA LYS A 118 -8.74 8.01 6.88
C LYS A 118 -9.50 8.27 5.59
N ILE A 119 -8.79 8.67 4.53
CA ILE A 119 -9.35 8.88 3.19
C ILE A 119 -9.91 7.56 2.63
N MET A 120 -9.19 6.45 2.80
CA MET A 120 -9.63 5.12 2.36
C MET A 120 -10.99 4.71 2.95
N TYR A 121 -11.36 5.24 4.11
CA TYR A 121 -12.65 5.00 4.76
C TYR A 121 -13.62 6.20 4.70
N SER A 122 -13.37 7.21 3.85
CA SER A 122 -14.15 8.47 3.80
C SER A 122 -15.63 8.29 3.47
N HIS A 123 -15.98 7.24 2.71
CA HIS A 123 -17.35 6.89 2.35
C HIS A 123 -18.06 6.01 3.39
N MET A 124 -17.38 5.74 4.51
CA MET A 124 -17.88 4.91 5.62
C MET A 124 -17.87 5.70 6.92
N ASN A 125 -18.82 5.40 7.79
CA ASN A 125 -18.78 5.90 9.17
C ASN A 125 -17.93 4.99 10.05
N ASN A 126 -16.62 4.91 9.77
CA ASN A 126 -15.68 4.10 10.56
C ASN A 126 -14.98 4.98 11.62
N PRO A 127 -15.30 4.84 12.91
CA PRO A 127 -14.69 5.66 13.96
C PRO A 127 -13.18 5.39 14.14
N MET A 128 -12.68 4.25 13.67
CA MET A 128 -11.25 3.90 13.72
C MET A 128 -10.47 4.33 12.47
N ALA A 129 -11.13 5.00 11.52
CA ALA A 129 -10.47 5.52 10.33
C ALA A 129 -9.37 6.53 10.70
N GLY A 130 -8.13 6.22 10.31
CA GLY A 130 -6.95 7.07 10.56
C GLY A 130 -6.40 6.96 11.97
N GLN A 131 -6.75 5.89 12.70
CA GLN A 131 -6.23 5.60 14.02
C GLN A 131 -5.50 4.25 14.00
N THR A 132 -4.39 4.15 14.74
CA THR A 132 -3.77 2.86 14.97
C THR A 132 -4.70 1.95 15.76
N LYS A 133 -4.48 0.65 15.67
CA LYS A 133 -5.32 -0.35 16.29
C LYS A 133 -5.40 -0.18 17.80
N ASN A 134 -6.58 -0.46 18.35
CA ASN A 134 -6.84 -0.43 19.78
C ASN A 134 -7.04 -1.85 20.37
N VAL A 135 -7.08 -2.86 19.51
CA VAL A 135 -7.20 -4.27 19.87
C VAL A 135 -6.12 -5.08 19.19
N GLN A 136 -5.75 -6.21 19.79
CA GLN A 136 -4.78 -7.12 19.19
C GLN A 136 -5.36 -7.74 17.91
N ASN A 137 -4.62 -7.60 16.81
CA ASN A 137 -4.93 -8.29 15.56
C ASN A 137 -4.34 -9.71 15.59
N TYR A 138 -4.96 -10.62 14.86
CA TYR A 138 -4.44 -11.97 14.63
C TYR A 138 -4.61 -12.32 13.15
N ILE A 139 -3.55 -12.80 12.52
CA ILE A 139 -3.61 -13.33 11.16
C ILE A 139 -3.86 -14.83 11.28
N SER A 140 -5.03 -15.29 10.87
CA SER A 140 -5.47 -16.67 11.04
C SER A 140 -5.79 -17.35 9.72
N ALA A 141 -5.47 -18.64 9.61
CA ALA A 141 -5.95 -19.51 8.54
C ALA A 141 -7.16 -20.31 9.02
N ARG A 142 -8.17 -20.44 8.15
CA ARG A 142 -9.31 -21.34 8.35
C ARG A 142 -9.18 -22.50 7.36
N TYR A 143 -9.22 -23.72 7.89
CA TYR A 143 -9.01 -24.94 7.12
C TYR A 143 -10.34 -25.62 6.76
N PRO A 144 -10.36 -26.54 5.76
CA PRO A 144 -11.60 -27.15 5.25
C PRO A 144 -12.43 -27.93 6.27
N ASP A 145 -11.79 -28.48 7.31
CA ASP A 145 -12.43 -29.18 8.43
C ASP A 145 -13.03 -28.23 9.50
N GLY A 146 -12.90 -26.92 9.29
CA GLY A 146 -13.43 -25.87 10.16
C GLY A 146 -12.48 -25.40 11.25
N HIS A 147 -11.28 -26.00 11.42
CA HIS A 147 -10.33 -25.49 12.41
C HIS A 147 -9.74 -24.13 11.98
N THR A 148 -9.40 -23.30 12.96
CA THR A 148 -8.76 -22.01 12.76
C THR A 148 -7.46 -21.97 13.54
N GLU A 149 -6.38 -21.58 12.89
CA GLU A 149 -5.05 -21.47 13.48
C GLU A 149 -4.54 -20.03 13.34
N ILE A 150 -3.93 -19.50 14.40
CA ILE A 150 -3.23 -18.21 14.33
C ILE A 150 -1.86 -18.45 13.70
N LEU A 151 -1.67 -17.95 12.48
CA LEU A 151 -0.39 -18.04 11.76
C LEU A 151 0.61 -16.99 12.24
N PHE A 152 0.11 -15.81 12.58
CA PHE A 152 0.96 -14.69 12.99
C PHE A 152 0.20 -13.74 13.92
N THR A 153 0.91 -13.27 14.94
CA THR A 153 0.43 -12.23 15.86
C THR A 153 1.26 -10.96 15.62
N PRO A 154 0.69 -9.94 14.95
CA PRO A 154 1.31 -8.63 14.80
C PRO A 154 1.63 -7.95 16.13
N LEU A 155 2.39 -6.85 16.10
CA LEU A 155 2.74 -6.08 17.30
C LEU A 155 1.52 -5.69 18.14
N ALA A 156 1.70 -5.52 19.45
CA ALA A 156 0.61 -5.11 20.32
C ALA A 156 0.13 -3.68 20.00
N PRO A 157 -1.14 -3.33 20.32
CA PRO A 157 -1.66 -1.98 20.12
C PRO A 157 -0.77 -0.88 20.70
N PHE A 158 -0.23 -1.07 21.91
CA PHE A 158 0.59 -0.07 22.58
C PHE A 158 1.98 0.13 21.95
N GLU A 159 2.51 -0.87 21.22
CA GLU A 159 3.80 -0.78 20.51
C GLU A 159 3.66 -0.18 19.10
N THR A 160 2.44 -0.16 18.57
CA THR A 160 2.16 0.12 17.15
C THR A 160 2.54 1.53 16.73
N PRO A 161 2.19 2.61 17.46
CA PRO A 161 2.52 3.96 17.03
C PRO A 161 4.02 4.23 16.92
N GLU A 162 4.81 3.72 17.87
CA GLU A 162 6.27 3.87 17.88
C GLU A 162 6.91 3.02 16.77
N ALA A 163 6.44 1.78 16.58
CA ALA A 163 6.94 0.95 15.50
C ALA A 163 6.72 1.57 14.12
N LEU A 164 5.56 2.20 13.91
CA LEU A 164 5.24 2.88 12.66
C LEU A 164 6.12 4.12 12.43
N ASP A 165 6.41 4.90 13.48
CA ASP A 165 7.36 6.01 13.38
C ASP A 165 8.75 5.50 12.95
N ARG A 166 9.25 4.43 13.60
CA ARG A 166 10.59 3.92 13.34
C ARG A 166 10.79 3.34 11.94
N ILE A 167 9.82 2.61 11.39
CA ILE A 167 9.96 2.12 10.00
C ILE A 167 9.95 3.27 8.99
N CYS A 168 9.21 4.36 9.27
CA CYS A 168 9.20 5.55 8.43
C CYS A 168 10.55 6.29 8.51
N GLU A 169 11.07 6.49 9.73
CA GLU A 169 12.37 7.11 9.97
C GLU A 169 13.51 6.33 9.29
N GLU A 170 13.54 5.01 9.47
CA GLU A 170 14.56 4.16 8.84
C GLU A 170 14.48 4.18 7.33
N TYR A 171 13.28 4.05 6.75
CA TYR A 171 13.09 4.16 5.31
C TYR A 171 13.57 5.50 4.76
N ASN A 172 13.11 6.61 5.35
CA ASN A 172 13.51 7.95 4.90
C ASN A 172 15.02 8.16 5.03
N ARG A 173 15.64 7.65 6.09
CA ARG A 173 17.09 7.77 6.32
C ARG A 173 17.88 7.03 5.25
N VAL A 174 17.60 5.74 5.01
CA VAL A 174 18.39 4.96 4.06
C VAL A 174 18.18 5.40 2.62
N ILE A 175 16.97 5.84 2.26
CA ILE A 175 16.68 6.37 0.92
C ILE A 175 17.28 7.76 0.75
N GLY A 176 17.08 8.67 1.71
CA GLY A 176 17.59 10.05 1.64
C GLY A 176 19.11 10.15 1.65
N ASN A 177 19.79 9.21 2.32
CA ASN A 177 21.26 9.11 2.33
C ASN A 177 21.82 8.29 1.16
N TYR A 178 20.98 7.77 0.27
CA TYR A 178 21.38 6.85 -0.81
C TYR A 178 22.15 5.62 -0.31
N GLU A 179 21.82 5.14 0.89
CA GLU A 179 22.47 3.95 1.47
C GLU A 179 21.97 2.66 0.83
N ILE A 180 20.70 2.63 0.41
CA ILE A 180 20.02 1.45 -0.13
C ILE A 180 19.25 1.83 -1.40
N GLU A 181 19.29 0.93 -2.39
CA GLU A 181 18.48 0.97 -3.60
C GLU A 181 16.96 0.94 -3.25
N PRO A 182 16.16 1.95 -3.64
CA PRO A 182 14.73 2.00 -3.33
C PRO A 182 13.94 0.73 -3.65
N LEU A 183 14.16 0.10 -4.81
CA LEU A 183 13.46 -1.12 -5.21
C LEU A 183 13.74 -2.32 -4.28
N ILE A 184 14.81 -2.26 -3.50
CA ILE A 184 15.16 -3.25 -2.46
C ILE A 184 14.56 -2.85 -1.10
N ALA A 185 14.55 -1.56 -0.77
CA ALA A 185 14.02 -1.08 0.51
C ALA A 185 12.48 -1.14 0.61
N ILE A 186 11.77 -0.86 -0.49
CA ILE A 186 10.30 -0.86 -0.56
C ILE A 186 9.69 -2.18 -0.04
N PRO A 187 10.08 -3.38 -0.52
CA PRO A 187 9.49 -4.63 -0.03
C PRO A 187 9.78 -4.90 1.45
N VAL A 188 10.91 -4.44 1.98
CA VAL A 188 11.22 -4.54 3.42
C VAL A 188 10.28 -3.64 4.23
N PHE A 189 10.07 -2.40 3.78
CA PHE A 189 9.12 -1.49 4.41
C PHE A 189 7.69 -2.05 4.42
N ILE A 190 7.23 -2.59 3.29
CA ILE A 190 5.90 -3.20 3.15
C ILE A 190 5.78 -4.41 4.09
N HIS A 191 6.79 -5.27 4.13
CA HIS A 191 6.82 -6.44 5.01
C HIS A 191 6.72 -6.03 6.49
N ASP A 192 7.51 -5.05 6.91
CA ASP A 192 7.51 -4.57 8.30
C ASP A 192 6.21 -3.86 8.65
N PHE A 193 5.64 -3.07 7.74
CA PHE A 193 4.30 -2.49 7.89
C PHE A 193 3.24 -3.57 8.12
N LEU A 194 3.26 -4.66 7.36
CA LEU A 194 2.34 -5.80 7.53
C LEU A 194 2.61 -6.59 8.81
N CYS A 195 3.86 -6.68 9.27
CA CYS A 195 4.21 -7.26 10.57
C CYS A 195 3.74 -6.42 11.76
N ILE A 196 3.72 -5.09 11.60
CA ILE A 196 3.14 -4.17 12.58
C ILE A 196 1.60 -4.29 12.54
N HIS A 197 1.02 -4.38 11.34
CA HIS A 197 -0.42 -4.42 11.08
C HIS A 197 -1.15 -3.29 11.83
N PRO A 198 -0.85 -2.02 11.50
CA PRO A 198 -1.12 -0.90 12.39
C PRO A 198 -2.59 -0.55 12.57
N PHE A 199 -3.49 -1.02 11.72
CA PHE A 199 -4.91 -0.66 11.73
C PHE A 199 -5.81 -1.83 12.16
N ASN A 200 -7.02 -1.55 12.64
CA ASN A 200 -8.01 -2.61 12.91
C ASN A 200 -8.44 -3.34 11.62
N ASP A 201 -8.45 -2.64 10.49
CA ASP A 201 -8.82 -3.16 9.18
C ASP A 201 -8.10 -2.34 8.08
N GLY A 202 -8.04 -2.86 6.85
CA GLY A 202 -7.50 -2.13 5.69
C GLY A 202 -5.97 -2.17 5.55
N ASN A 203 -5.26 -2.94 6.38
CA ASN A 203 -3.79 -3.03 6.34
C ASN A 203 -3.26 -3.51 4.98
N GLY A 204 -3.87 -4.54 4.38
CA GLY A 204 -3.44 -5.05 3.08
C GLY A 204 -3.59 -4.01 1.96
N ARG A 205 -4.67 -3.24 1.98
CA ARG A 205 -4.90 -2.15 1.01
C ARG A 205 -3.97 -0.97 1.23
N MET A 206 -3.67 -0.62 2.49
CA MET A 206 -2.73 0.45 2.82
C MET A 206 -1.27 0.10 2.49
N SER A 207 -0.92 -1.18 2.45
CA SER A 207 0.44 -1.63 2.15
C SER A 207 0.71 -1.72 0.64
N ARG A 208 -0.33 -1.65 -0.20
CA ARG A 208 -0.26 -1.72 -1.67
C ARG A 208 -0.40 -0.33 -2.26
#